data_AF-A0A719DF63-F1
#
_entry.id   AF-A0A719DF63-F1
#
_cell.length_a   1.000
_cell.length_b   1.000
_cell.length_c   1.000
_cell.angle_alpha   90.00
_cell.angle_beta   90.00
_cell.angle_gamma   90.00
#
_symmetry.space_group_name_H-M   'P 1'
#
loop_
_entity.id
_entity.type
_entity.pdbx_description
1 polymer ?
#
loop_
_entity_poly.entity_id
_entity_poly.type
_entity_poly.pdbx_seq_one_letter_code
_entity_poly.pdbx_strand_id
1 'polypeptide(L)'
;MKEVKIYTIVSDQLSPPITGESFCTDMVRHSDYAELDAKYAALAADNDKAMESLKQANAVVKLAHEKFSAMAAENTALKKSEVEFNEYCRRECEDVGDTWEDDFTETPATDAFLAEVRAQAHKEGAYFVANRMLAAWDAGFIDDTAKNAADIARMILTSTEFMADAPEGDFDRSFADGVLEGIAAQLRKGVQS
;
A
#
# COMPACT_ATOMS: atom_id res chain seq x y z
N MET A 1 -0.19 -12.80 -24.29
CA MET A 1 1.14 -13.06 -24.89
C MET A 1 0.95 -13.63 -26.29
N LYS A 2 1.74 -13.17 -27.28
CA LYS A 2 1.84 -13.89 -28.57
C LYS A 2 2.46 -15.25 -28.24
N GLU A 3 1.83 -16.35 -28.64
CA GLU A 3 2.41 -17.69 -28.44
C GLU A 3 3.81 -17.74 -29.05
N VAL A 4 4.80 -18.17 -28.27
CA VAL A 4 6.15 -18.44 -28.77
C VAL A 4 6.02 -19.60 -29.74
N LYS A 5 6.31 -19.35 -31.02
CA LYS A 5 6.27 -20.41 -32.04
C LYS A 5 7.49 -21.30 -31.87
N ILE A 6 7.23 -22.56 -31.52
CA ILE A 6 8.24 -23.60 -31.47
C ILE A 6 8.31 -24.24 -32.85
N TYR A 7 9.51 -24.26 -33.42
CA TYR A 7 9.83 -24.91 -34.68
C TYR A 7 10.59 -26.19 -34.40
N THR A 8 10.16 -27.30 -35.00
CA THR A 8 10.84 -28.58 -34.85
C THR A 8 11.66 -28.87 -36.11
N ILE A 9 12.94 -29.21 -35.94
CA ILE A 9 13.85 -29.58 -37.04
C ILE A 9 14.61 -30.87 -36.67
N VAL A 10 14.96 -31.69 -37.67
CA VAL A 10 15.80 -32.87 -37.43
C VAL A 10 17.19 -32.42 -36.98
N SER A 11 17.70 -33.03 -35.91
CA SER A 11 18.91 -32.56 -35.22
C SER A 11 20.17 -32.62 -36.10
N ASP A 12 20.18 -33.46 -37.13
CA ASP A 12 21.26 -33.60 -38.11
C ASP A 12 21.32 -32.46 -39.16
N GLN A 13 20.23 -31.70 -39.34
CA GLN A 13 20.16 -30.55 -40.25
C GLN A 13 20.69 -29.26 -39.61
N LEU A 14 21.04 -29.29 -38.32
CA LEU A 14 21.60 -28.14 -37.60
C LEU A 14 23.09 -27.96 -37.90
N SER A 15 23.58 -26.72 -37.80
CA SER A 15 24.99 -26.40 -37.97
C SER A 15 25.48 -25.53 -36.80
N PRO A 16 26.34 -26.05 -35.92
CA PRO A 16 26.82 -27.44 -35.88
C PRO A 16 25.68 -28.42 -35.55
N PRO A 17 25.75 -29.69 -36.00
CA PRO A 17 24.75 -30.70 -35.66
C PRO A 17 24.71 -30.89 -34.14
N ILE A 18 23.51 -30.91 -33.57
CA ILE A 18 23.34 -31.16 -32.13
C ILE A 18 23.07 -32.64 -31.95
N THR A 19 23.97 -33.36 -31.29
CA THR A 19 23.74 -34.75 -30.90
C THR A 19 23.01 -34.78 -29.56
N GLY A 20 21.69 -34.96 -29.61
CA GLY A 20 20.83 -35.19 -28.43
C GLY A 20 20.16 -36.57 -28.48
N GLU A 21 19.43 -36.95 -27.44
CA GLU A 21 18.73 -38.24 -27.35
C GLU A 21 17.54 -38.37 -28.33
N SER A 22 17.06 -37.26 -28.90
CA SER A 22 15.90 -37.21 -29.80
C SER A 22 16.27 -36.95 -31.27
N PHE A 23 15.48 -37.56 -32.17
CA PHE A 23 15.59 -37.38 -33.63
C PHE A 23 15.36 -35.92 -34.08
N CYS A 24 14.48 -35.20 -33.39
CA CYS A 24 14.20 -33.79 -33.64
C CYS A 24 14.61 -32.90 -32.46
N THR A 25 14.93 -31.65 -32.77
CA THR A 25 15.23 -30.56 -31.84
C THR A 25 14.18 -29.46 -32.00
N ASP A 26 13.64 -28.99 -30.87
CA ASP A 26 12.77 -27.82 -30.82
C ASP A 26 13.59 -26.54 -30.75
N MET A 27 13.27 -25.57 -31.61
CA MET A 27 13.99 -24.32 -31.77
C MET A 27 13.04 -23.12 -31.79
N VAL A 28 13.53 -21.99 -31.29
CA VAL A 28 12.90 -20.68 -31.43
C VAL A 28 13.72 -19.87 -32.41
N ARG A 29 13.07 -19.12 -33.30
CA ARG A 29 13.80 -18.23 -34.21
C ARG A 29 14.51 -17.15 -33.40
N HIS A 30 15.73 -16.83 -33.81
CA HIS A 30 16.49 -15.74 -33.19
C HIS A 30 15.70 -14.42 -33.17
N SER A 31 14.92 -14.12 -34.21
CA SER A 31 14.05 -12.93 -34.25
C SER A 31 12.99 -12.92 -33.14
N ASP A 32 12.39 -14.08 -32.87
CA ASP A 32 11.30 -14.21 -31.90
C ASP A 32 11.86 -14.16 -30.47
N TYR A 33 13.05 -14.76 -30.26
CA TYR A 33 13.78 -14.66 -29.00
C TYR A 33 14.26 -13.22 -28.75
N ALA A 34 14.81 -12.53 -29.76
CA ALA A 34 15.23 -11.14 -29.64
C ALA A 34 14.05 -10.19 -29.35
N GLU A 35 12.88 -10.42 -29.95
CA GLU A 35 11.67 -9.66 -29.64
C GLU A 35 11.21 -9.89 -28.19
N LEU A 36 11.30 -11.14 -27.70
CA LEU A 36 10.95 -11.48 -26.32
C LEU A 36 11.92 -10.85 -25.32
N ASP A 37 13.23 -10.94 -25.58
CA ASP A 37 14.28 -10.34 -24.74
C ASP A 37 14.13 -8.82 -24.66
N ALA A 38 13.86 -8.15 -25.80
CA ALA A 38 13.58 -6.73 -25.83
C ALA A 38 12.34 -6.34 -25.00
N LYS A 39 11.29 -7.17 -25.02
CA LYS A 39 10.08 -6.94 -24.18
C LYS A 39 10.37 -7.15 -22.70
N TYR A 40 11.15 -8.16 -22.34
CA TYR A 40 11.57 -8.38 -20.95
C TYR A 40 12.40 -7.21 -20.45
N ALA A 41 13.35 -6.71 -21.25
CA ALA A 41 14.15 -5.54 -20.91
C ALA A 41 13.27 -4.29 -20.73
N ALA A 42 12.28 -4.08 -21.61
CA ALA A 42 11.33 -2.97 -21.48
C ALA A 42 10.47 -3.10 -20.21
N LEU A 43 9.93 -4.29 -19.93
CA LEU A 43 9.12 -4.54 -18.74
C LEU A 43 9.93 -4.37 -17.45
N ALA A 44 11.18 -4.82 -17.43
CA ALA A 44 12.08 -4.61 -16.29
C ALA A 44 12.33 -3.11 -16.05
N ALA A 45 12.61 -2.34 -17.11
CA ALA A 45 12.80 -0.90 -17.01
C ALA A 45 11.53 -0.16 -16.54
N ASP A 46 10.35 -0.56 -17.04
CA ASP A 46 9.07 0.01 -16.60
C ASP A 46 8.77 -0.34 -15.14
N ASN A 47 9.06 -1.56 -14.70
CA ASN A 47 8.93 -1.96 -13.29
C ASN A 47 9.87 -1.15 -12.38
N ASP A 48 11.12 -0.93 -12.78
CA ASP A 48 12.07 -0.10 -12.03
C ASP A 48 11.56 1.34 -11.89
N LYS A 49 11.04 1.90 -12.98
CA LYS A 49 10.43 3.24 -12.99
C LYS A 49 9.18 3.32 -12.11
N ALA A 50 8.34 2.28 -12.12
CA ALA A 50 7.16 2.20 -11.28
C ALA A 50 7.54 2.10 -9.79
N MET A 51 8.55 1.29 -9.45
CA MET A 51 9.08 1.19 -8.09
C MET A 51 9.65 2.52 -7.60
N GLU A 52 10.38 3.25 -8.44
CA GLU A 52 10.93 4.56 -8.09
C GLU A 52 9.81 5.60 -7.89
N SER A 53 8.81 5.61 -8.78
CA SER A 53 7.64 6.49 -8.62
C SER A 53 6.89 6.20 -7.33
N LEU A 54 6.74 4.93 -6.94
CA LEU A 54 6.14 4.54 -5.67
C LEU A 54 6.96 5.00 -4.47
N LYS A 55 8.29 4.89 -4.52
CA LYS A 55 9.17 5.41 -3.46
C LYS A 55 9.00 6.91 -3.28
N GLN A 56 8.96 7.66 -4.38
CA GLN A 56 8.77 9.12 -4.36
C GLN A 56 7.40 9.49 -3.80
N ALA A 57 6.33 8.83 -4.25
CA ALA A 57 4.99 9.02 -3.71
C ALA A 57 4.94 8.74 -2.20
N ASN A 58 5.58 7.66 -1.74
CA ASN A 58 5.65 7.32 -0.33
C ASN A 58 6.40 8.38 0.50
N ALA A 59 7.47 8.96 -0.04
CA ALA A 59 8.19 10.06 0.61
C ALA A 59 7.33 11.33 0.74
N VAL A 60 6.54 11.66 -0.30
CA VAL A 60 5.60 12.80 -0.26
C VAL A 60 4.50 12.57 0.78
N VAL A 61 3.92 11.37 0.82
CA VAL A 61 2.90 11.00 1.81
C VAL A 61 3.47 11.07 3.23
N LYS A 62 4.68 10.56 3.46
CA LYS A 62 5.35 10.65 4.75
C LYS A 62 5.56 12.10 5.19
N LEU A 63 6.07 12.96 4.30
CA LEU A 63 6.27 14.37 4.60
C LEU A 63 4.94 15.10 4.89
N ALA A 64 3.88 14.79 4.13
CA ALA A 64 2.56 15.33 4.39
C ALA A 64 2.05 14.90 5.76
N HIS A 65 2.18 13.62 6.10
CA HIS A 65 1.82 13.09 7.41
C HIS A 65 2.59 13.77 8.55
N GLU A 66 3.90 13.98 8.40
CA GLU A 66 4.72 14.70 9.39
C GLU A 66 4.24 16.15 9.58
N LYS A 67 3.95 16.87 8.48
CA LYS A 67 3.43 18.25 8.54
C LYS A 67 2.05 18.33 9.16
N PHE A 68 1.14 17.41 8.82
CA PHE A 68 -0.20 17.38 9.41
C PHE A 68 -0.16 17.00 10.88
N SER A 69 0.70 16.06 11.27
CA SER A 69 0.91 15.71 12.69
C SER A 69 1.48 16.89 13.50
N ALA A 70 2.42 17.64 12.92
CA ALA A 70 2.93 18.86 13.55
C ALA A 70 1.84 19.93 13.71
N MET A 71 1.03 20.16 12.67
CA MET A 71 -0.10 21.10 12.72
C MET A 71 -1.18 20.68 13.72
N ALA A 72 -1.46 19.38 13.82
CA ALA A 72 -2.38 18.85 14.83
C ALA A 72 -1.84 19.05 16.26
N ALA A 73 -0.53 18.89 16.46
CA ALA A 73 0.13 19.17 17.73
C ALA A 73 0.11 20.66 18.07
N GLU A 74 0.37 21.54 17.11
CA GLU A 74 0.25 23.00 17.27
C GLU A 74 -1.18 23.41 17.62
N ASN A 75 -2.19 22.88 16.93
CA ASN A 75 -3.60 23.12 17.26
C ASN A 75 -3.94 22.66 18.69
N THR A 76 -3.44 21.50 19.10
CA THR A 76 -3.64 20.99 20.47
C THR A 76 -2.95 21.89 21.51
N ALA A 77 -1.75 22.36 21.21
CA ALA A 77 -1.00 23.27 22.08
C ALA A 77 -1.66 24.66 22.17
N LEU A 78 -2.19 25.18 21.08
CA LEU A 78 -2.96 26.44 21.04
C LEU A 78 -4.24 26.33 21.86
N LYS A 79 -5.04 25.26 21.64
CA LYS A 79 -6.24 24.97 22.44
C LYS A 79 -5.90 24.89 23.93
N LYS A 80 -4.78 24.24 24.29
CA LYS A 80 -4.31 24.19 25.69
C LYS A 80 -3.88 25.56 26.22
N SER A 81 -3.14 26.35 25.44
CA SER A 81 -2.71 27.70 25.83
C SER A 81 -3.90 28.62 26.08
N GLU A 82 -4.99 28.46 25.33
CA GLU A 82 -6.22 29.22 25.52
C GLU A 82 -6.94 28.84 26.81
N VAL A 83 -6.99 27.54 27.15
CA VAL A 83 -7.47 27.07 28.46
C VAL A 83 -6.66 27.69 29.60
N GLU A 84 -5.33 27.64 29.51
CA GLU A 84 -4.44 28.20 30.54
C GLU A 84 -4.59 29.73 30.66
N PHE A 85 -4.82 30.43 29.54
CA PHE A 85 -5.09 31.87 29.53
C PHE A 85 -6.42 32.20 30.21
N ASN A 86 -7.49 31.48 29.90
CA ASN A 86 -8.78 31.65 30.56
C ASN A 86 -8.70 31.38 32.07
N GLU A 87 -7.96 30.34 32.50
CA GLU A 87 -7.74 30.10 33.93
C GLU A 87 -6.99 31.25 34.63
N TYR A 88 -5.97 31.80 33.96
CA TYR A 88 -5.25 32.97 34.47
C TYR A 88 -6.16 34.18 34.62
N CYS A 89 -6.89 34.55 33.56
CA CYS A 89 -7.79 35.70 33.57
C CYS A 89 -8.92 35.55 34.59
N ARG A 90 -9.47 34.34 34.76
CA ARG A 90 -10.46 34.05 35.80
C ARG A 90 -9.95 34.38 37.19
N ARG A 91 -8.73 33.95 37.52
CA ARG A 91 -8.10 34.21 38.83
C ARG A 91 -7.88 35.70 39.06
N GLU A 92 -7.35 36.42 38.08
CA GLU A 92 -7.10 37.86 38.20
C GLU A 92 -8.41 38.66 38.33
N CYS A 93 -9.48 38.26 37.64
CA CYS A 93 -10.81 38.88 37.78
C CYS A 93 -11.43 38.61 39.16
N GLU A 94 -11.32 37.38 39.67
CA GLU A 94 -11.80 37.02 41.02
C GLU A 94 -11.14 37.88 42.10
N ASP A 95 -9.84 38.17 41.98
CA ASP A 95 -9.07 38.96 42.95
C ASP A 95 -9.52 40.42 43.04
N VAL A 96 -10.15 40.96 41.98
CA VAL A 96 -10.73 42.32 41.95
C VAL A 96 -12.25 42.34 42.13
N GLY A 97 -12.87 41.17 42.38
CA GLY A 97 -14.31 41.02 42.58
C GLY A 97 -15.12 41.09 41.29
N ASP A 98 -14.49 40.88 40.14
CA ASP A 98 -15.11 40.81 38.82
C ASP A 98 -15.24 39.34 38.34
N THR A 99 -16.02 39.09 37.30
CA THR A 99 -16.23 37.73 36.75
C THR A 99 -15.68 37.64 35.34
N TRP A 100 -14.82 36.64 35.10
CA TRP A 100 -14.33 36.31 33.76
C TRP A 100 -15.30 35.34 33.07
N GLU A 101 -15.58 35.60 31.78
CA GLU A 101 -16.24 34.64 30.90
C GLU A 101 -15.17 33.99 30.01
N ASP A 102 -15.09 32.66 30.05
CA ASP A 102 -14.17 31.92 29.19
C ASP A 102 -14.56 32.13 27.71
N ASP A 103 -13.57 32.48 26.88
CA ASP A 103 -13.71 32.50 25.42
C ASP A 103 -12.79 31.44 24.82
N PHE A 104 -13.34 30.58 23.97
CA PHE A 104 -12.60 29.51 23.30
C PHE A 104 -12.75 29.64 21.79
N THR A 105 -11.62 29.71 21.10
CA THR A 105 -11.55 29.71 19.65
C THR A 105 -11.67 28.28 19.16
N GLU A 106 -12.90 27.80 19.00
CA GLU A 106 -13.14 26.51 18.36
C GLU A 106 -12.74 26.55 16.88
N THR A 107 -12.21 25.43 16.37
CA THR A 107 -11.82 25.26 14.96
C THR A 107 -12.65 24.16 14.26
N PRO A 108 -14.00 24.22 14.32
CA PRO A 108 -14.86 23.13 13.86
C PRO A 108 -14.70 22.82 12.37
N ALA A 109 -14.39 23.83 11.55
CA ALA A 109 -14.13 23.65 10.12
C ALA A 109 -12.84 22.85 9.88
N THR A 110 -11.79 23.08 10.67
CA THR A 110 -10.52 22.34 10.59
C THR A 110 -10.70 20.90 11.08
N ASP A 111 -11.39 20.72 12.21
CA ASP A 111 -11.65 19.41 12.77
C ASP A 111 -12.53 18.55 11.82
N ALA A 112 -13.55 19.14 11.20
CA ALA A 112 -14.36 18.50 10.17
C ALA A 112 -13.55 18.13 8.92
N PHE A 113 -12.69 19.04 8.44
CA PHE A 113 -11.82 18.78 7.30
C PHE A 113 -10.82 17.65 7.58
N LEU A 114 -10.19 17.61 8.76
CA LEU A 114 -9.27 16.54 9.13
C LEU A 114 -9.99 15.18 9.25
N ALA A 115 -11.21 15.17 9.79
CA ALA A 115 -12.03 13.97 9.84
C ALA A 115 -12.40 13.47 8.44
N GLU A 116 -12.78 14.38 7.54
CA GLU A 116 -13.09 14.06 6.14
C GLU A 116 -11.88 13.51 5.39
N VAL A 117 -10.72 14.18 5.48
CA VAL A 117 -9.48 13.74 4.85
C VAL A 117 -9.07 12.36 5.36
N ARG A 118 -9.18 12.09 6.67
CA ARG A 118 -8.87 10.78 7.24
C ARG A 118 -9.83 9.71 6.72
N ALA A 119 -11.13 9.99 6.72
CA ALA A 119 -12.14 9.06 6.21
C ALA A 119 -11.91 8.73 4.71
N GLN A 120 -11.55 9.73 3.91
CA GLN A 120 -11.25 9.55 2.50
C GLN A 120 -9.95 8.74 2.30
N ALA A 121 -8.90 9.06 3.04
CA ALA A 121 -7.62 8.34 2.96
C ALA A 121 -7.77 6.85 3.32
N HIS A 122 -8.60 6.52 4.31
CA HIS A 122 -8.87 5.13 4.67
C HIS A 122 -9.58 4.37 3.52
N LYS A 123 -10.58 4.98 2.88
CA LYS A 123 -11.28 4.40 1.72
C LYS A 123 -10.35 4.19 0.54
N GLU A 124 -9.55 5.19 0.21
CA GLU A 124 -8.58 5.10 -0.90
C GLU A 124 -7.50 4.06 -0.62
N GLY A 125 -7.06 3.92 0.63
CA GLY A 125 -6.17 2.85 1.07
C GLY A 125 -6.75 1.46 0.80
N ALA A 126 -8.00 1.21 1.17
CA ALA A 126 -8.68 -0.07 0.89
C ALA A 126 -8.79 -0.35 -0.61
N TYR A 127 -9.14 0.65 -1.42
CA TYR A 127 -9.18 0.52 -2.88
C TYR A 127 -7.82 0.16 -3.47
N PHE A 128 -6.76 0.82 -3.00
CA PHE A 128 -5.40 0.55 -3.44
C PHE A 128 -5.00 -0.91 -3.16
N VAL A 129 -5.29 -1.41 -1.95
CA VAL A 129 -4.96 -2.80 -1.56
C VAL A 129 -5.76 -3.80 -2.39
N ALA A 130 -7.07 -3.61 -2.55
CA ALA A 130 -7.91 -4.50 -3.37
C ALA A 130 -7.41 -4.55 -4.82
N ASN A 131 -7.11 -3.39 -5.42
CA ASN A 131 -6.61 -3.30 -6.79
C ASN A 131 -5.25 -4.00 -6.96
N ARG A 132 -4.32 -3.83 -6.00
CA ARG A 132 -3.01 -4.48 -6.07
C ARG A 132 -3.07 -5.97 -5.82
N MET A 133 -3.94 -6.42 -4.92
CA MET A 133 -4.16 -7.84 -4.68
C MET A 133 -4.73 -8.53 -5.94
N LEU A 134 -5.74 -7.95 -6.58
CA LEU A 134 -6.30 -8.47 -7.84
C LEU A 134 -5.29 -8.44 -8.98
N ALA A 135 -4.48 -7.39 -9.10
CA ALA A 135 -3.42 -7.33 -10.10
C ALA A 135 -2.34 -8.40 -9.86
N ALA A 136 -1.99 -8.68 -8.61
CA ALA A 136 -1.05 -9.74 -8.27
C ALA A 136 -1.59 -11.14 -8.60
N TRP A 137 -2.90 -11.35 -8.41
CA TRP A 137 -3.58 -12.57 -8.86
C TRP A 137 -3.60 -12.71 -10.39
N ASP A 138 -4.00 -11.66 -11.13
CA ASP A 138 -4.05 -11.68 -12.60
C ASP A 138 -2.66 -11.90 -13.24
N ALA A 139 -1.60 -11.40 -12.59
CA ALA A 139 -0.22 -11.61 -12.98
C ALA A 139 0.38 -12.96 -12.53
N GLY A 140 -0.36 -13.78 -11.78
CA GLY A 140 0.07 -15.11 -11.32
C GLY A 140 1.03 -15.13 -10.13
N PHE A 141 1.17 -14.03 -9.38
CA PHE A 141 1.95 -14.00 -8.13
C PHE A 141 1.19 -14.60 -6.94
N ILE A 142 -0.14 -14.62 -7.00
CA ILE A 142 -1.01 -15.28 -6.02
C ILE A 142 -1.60 -16.52 -6.67
N ASP A 143 -1.17 -17.70 -6.19
CA ASP A 143 -1.70 -18.99 -6.62
C ASP A 143 -2.98 -19.33 -5.85
N ASP A 144 -4.10 -18.75 -6.30
CA ASP A 144 -5.43 -19.01 -5.74
C ASP A 144 -6.51 -18.96 -6.84
N THR A 145 -7.70 -19.44 -6.52
CA THR A 145 -8.85 -19.44 -7.43
C THR A 145 -9.37 -18.02 -7.67
N ALA A 146 -9.91 -17.77 -8.87
CA ALA A 146 -10.58 -16.51 -9.20
C ALA A 146 -11.69 -16.15 -8.20
N LYS A 147 -12.38 -17.18 -7.69
CA LYS A 147 -13.43 -17.02 -6.68
C LYS A 147 -12.86 -16.46 -5.37
N ASN A 148 -11.82 -17.10 -4.82
CA ASN A 148 -11.21 -16.65 -3.58
C ASN A 148 -10.60 -15.26 -3.73
N ALA A 149 -9.94 -14.97 -4.86
CA ALA A 149 -9.41 -13.64 -5.14
C ALA A 149 -10.52 -12.56 -5.14
N ALA A 150 -11.64 -12.85 -5.80
CA ALA A 150 -12.80 -11.96 -5.83
C ALA A 150 -13.50 -11.81 -4.47
N ASP A 151 -13.56 -12.88 -3.67
CA ASP A 151 -14.16 -12.85 -2.33
C ASP A 151 -13.31 -12.00 -1.37
N ILE A 152 -11.98 -12.15 -1.39
CA ILE A 152 -11.06 -11.31 -0.61
C ILE A 152 -11.14 -9.84 -1.04
N ALA A 153 -11.11 -9.57 -2.35
CA ALA A 153 -11.20 -8.20 -2.85
C ALA A 153 -12.54 -7.54 -2.45
N ARG A 154 -13.65 -8.28 -2.55
CA ARG A 154 -14.96 -7.80 -2.08
C ARG A 154 -14.95 -7.54 -0.57
N MET A 155 -14.37 -8.43 0.23
CA MET A 155 -14.23 -8.22 1.68
C MET A 155 -13.48 -6.93 2.00
N ILE A 156 -12.37 -6.65 1.30
CA ILE A 156 -11.59 -5.41 1.47
C ILE A 156 -12.43 -4.19 1.08
N LEU A 157 -13.12 -4.24 -0.05
CA LEU A 157 -13.94 -3.11 -0.54
C LEU A 157 -15.13 -2.83 0.37
N THR A 158 -15.85 -3.87 0.80
CA THR A 158 -17.00 -3.74 1.71
C THR A 158 -16.57 -3.29 3.11
N SER A 159 -15.30 -3.51 3.52
CA SER A 159 -14.79 -2.97 4.79
C SER A 159 -14.90 -1.44 4.88
N THR A 160 -14.89 -0.74 3.73
CA THR A 160 -15.07 0.73 3.67
C THR A 160 -16.42 1.22 4.18
N GLU A 161 -17.44 0.36 4.21
CA GLU A 161 -18.77 0.67 4.75
C GLU A 161 -18.76 0.75 6.29
N PHE A 162 -17.80 0.10 6.94
CA PHE A 162 -17.69 0.02 8.41
C PHE A 162 -16.60 0.94 8.99
N MET A 163 -15.82 1.61 8.14
CA MET A 163 -14.66 2.41 8.57
C MET A 163 -15.02 3.62 9.45
N ALA A 164 -16.24 4.14 9.34
CA ALA A 164 -16.69 5.28 10.16
C ALA A 164 -16.85 4.90 11.64
N ASP A 165 -17.18 3.63 11.92
CA ASP A 165 -17.44 3.10 13.26
C ASP A 165 -16.32 2.14 13.72
N ALA A 166 -15.17 2.16 13.04
CA ALA A 166 -14.06 1.27 13.35
C ALA A 166 -13.47 1.56 14.74
N PRO A 167 -13.22 0.52 15.56
CA PRO A 167 -12.55 0.67 16.85
C PRO A 167 -11.21 1.42 16.78
N GLU A 168 -10.87 2.09 17.87
CA GLU A 168 -9.56 2.74 18.01
C GLU A 168 -8.44 1.68 17.96
N GLY A 169 -7.58 1.75 16.96
CA GLY A 169 -6.49 0.80 16.72
C GLY A 169 -6.66 -0.12 15.50
N ASP A 170 -7.84 -0.19 14.88
CA ASP A 170 -8.06 -1.01 13.67
C ASP A 170 -7.24 -0.55 12.45
N PHE A 171 -6.72 0.67 12.51
CA PHE A 171 -5.82 1.25 11.49
C PHE A 171 -4.34 1.10 11.84
N ASP A 172 -4.00 0.51 12.99
CA ASP A 172 -2.62 0.22 13.39
C ASP A 172 -2.09 -1.06 12.73
N ARG A 173 -0.78 -1.11 12.51
CA ARG A 173 -0.10 -2.21 11.82
C ARG A 173 0.21 -3.40 12.75
N SER A 174 0.13 -3.24 14.07
CA SER A 174 0.58 -4.24 15.04
C SER A 174 0.00 -5.64 14.81
N PHE A 175 -1.30 -5.75 14.47
CA PHE A 175 -1.92 -7.04 14.16
C PHE A 175 -1.26 -7.71 12.95
N ALA A 176 -1.10 -6.96 11.84
CA ALA A 176 -0.49 -7.48 10.63
C ALA A 176 0.97 -7.89 10.85
N ASP A 177 1.73 -7.09 11.60
CA ASP A 177 3.13 -7.42 11.92
C ASP A 177 3.23 -8.70 12.76
N GLY A 178 2.35 -8.88 13.76
CA GLY A 178 2.30 -10.13 14.53
C GLY A 178 1.98 -11.37 13.70
N VAL A 179 1.05 -11.26 12.74
CA VAL A 179 0.73 -12.36 11.81
C VAL A 179 1.92 -12.69 10.91
N LEU A 180 2.59 -11.67 10.35
CA LEU A 180 3.76 -11.85 9.48
C LEU A 180 4.94 -12.48 10.25
N GLU A 181 5.18 -12.08 11.49
CA GLU A 181 6.17 -12.71 12.36
C GLU A 181 5.85 -14.18 12.63
N GLY A 182 4.58 -14.50 12.86
CA GLY A 182 4.11 -15.88 13.03
C GLY A 182 4.37 -16.76 11.80
N ILE A 183 4.06 -16.25 10.61
CA ILE A 183 4.33 -16.93 9.33
C ILE A 183 5.84 -17.14 9.16
N ALA A 184 6.65 -16.10 9.38
CA ALA A 184 8.10 -16.21 9.28
C ALA A 184 8.68 -17.26 10.23
N ALA A 185 8.14 -17.37 11.45
CA ALA A 185 8.54 -18.40 12.40
C ALA A 185 8.17 -19.82 11.95
N GLN A 186 7.02 -20.02 11.32
CA GLN A 186 6.60 -21.31 10.76
C GLN A 186 7.52 -21.76 9.62
N LEU A 187 7.83 -20.84 8.69
CA LEU A 187 8.72 -21.13 7.57
C LEU A 187 10.12 -21.55 8.04
N ARG A 188 10.67 -20.91 9.08
CA ARG A 188 11.97 -21.30 9.66
C ARG A 188 11.96 -22.71 10.25
N LYS A 189 10.83 -23.16 10.82
CA LYS A 189 10.68 -24.51 11.38
C LYS A 189 10.48 -25.57 10.29
N GLY A 190 9.78 -25.25 9.21
CA GLY A 190 9.52 -26.16 8.09
C GLY A 190 10.74 -26.46 7.20
N VAL A 191 11.77 -25.59 7.20
CA VAL A 191 13.02 -25.78 6.45
C VAL A 191 14.00 -26.75 7.16
N GLN A 192 13.73 -27.14 8.40
CA GLN A 192 14.58 -28.09 9.17
C GLN A 192 14.12 -29.55 9.10
N SER A 193 13.23 -29.92 8.16
CA SER A 193 12.78 -31.31 7.95
C SER A 193 13.31 -31.90 6.66
#